data_AF-A0A074L629-F1
#
_entry.id   AF-A0A074L629-F1
#
_cell.length_a   1.000
_cell.length_b   1.000
_cell.length_c   1.000
_cell.angle_alpha   90.00
_cell.angle_beta   90.00
_cell.angle_gamma   90.00
#
_symmetry.space_group_name_H-M   'P 1'
#
loop_
_entity.id
_entity.type
_entity.pdbx_description
1 polymer ?
#
loop_
_entity_poly.entity_id
_entity_poly.type
_entity_poly.pdbx_seq_one_letter_code
_entity_poly.pdbx_strand_id
1 'polypeptide(L)'
;MKTMNPIFNSKIIALLFTTALLFACTEIEDLNLNDEFAKKQEISPQLDKDTFVSLDKAADVADLFFSKLTEGDDAIKNSSRARKGSASFETLSERGNPLMYIINYPDGGFVIMGSTKNYYPVLAYSDENSFEIPSELNGVTGWLEETKEAIKTSNALKDSVKFAMKNLWKGYETADILTSKEAQDTQLKSSLSSGEIACRNRCDELQMQFGGEGWNFLPLSQAQYVLDDAGFSGLYKDLSYSAEFNHSPNNFSVFAYKNVYKDEQVGPLLTTNWYQSEPFNDLCNGSPAGCGAIAVAQVINHYKHPQSFSLNGYAFNWSNIPINPRSGSDHAALVRLVGININTQYTSSFSYATPANMESGIKLLGYNVTRANHNFETVKTQLFTYKRPVIMGGNANNVPLPSPFDYIGKSHYWICDGARQVTTGQMQYFTEWQPYGNGVFTRGWNTKASPGVLGGIGSLYFHMNWGWRNKEFNGWFAFNNVNSGNGDFKYARQDFYITKQ
;
A
#
# COMPACT_ATOMS: atom_id res chain seq x y z
N MET A 1 -71.57 -19.69 -41.37
CA MET A 1 -71.68 -18.28 -41.83
C MET A 1 -70.44 -17.54 -41.34
N LYS A 2 -69.70 -16.87 -42.27
CA LYS A 2 -68.50 -16.03 -42.11
C LYS A 2 -67.19 -16.77 -41.72
N THR A 3 -66.19 -17.00 -42.59
CA THR A 3 -65.27 -16.16 -43.41
C THR A 3 -64.16 -15.42 -42.63
N MET A 4 -62.91 -15.69 -43.07
CA MET A 4 -61.67 -14.88 -43.07
C MET A 4 -60.58 -15.07 -41.96
N ASN A 5 -59.45 -15.62 -42.44
CA ASN A 5 -58.03 -15.38 -42.04
C ASN A 5 -57.62 -13.90 -42.25
N PRO A 6 -56.34 -13.48 -42.04
CA PRO A 6 -55.40 -13.64 -40.92
C PRO A 6 -54.71 -12.30 -40.55
N ILE A 7 -54.07 -12.15 -39.38
CA ILE A 7 -53.14 -11.01 -39.13
C ILE A 7 -51.85 -11.49 -38.44
N PHE A 8 -50.79 -11.49 -39.26
CA PHE A 8 -49.38 -11.09 -39.05
C PHE A 8 -48.67 -11.23 -37.67
N ASN A 9 -47.61 -12.05 -37.71
CA ASN A 9 -46.21 -11.81 -37.29
C ASN A 9 -45.93 -10.79 -36.16
N SER A 10 -45.27 -11.25 -35.10
CA SER A 10 -43.80 -11.29 -35.04
C SER A 10 -43.34 -11.96 -33.74
N LYS A 11 -42.58 -13.06 -33.86
CA LYS A 11 -41.90 -13.68 -32.72
C LYS A 11 -40.71 -12.80 -32.35
N ILE A 12 -40.86 -11.99 -31.30
CA ILE A 12 -39.71 -11.39 -30.62
C ILE A 12 -39.03 -12.50 -29.82
N ILE A 13 -37.97 -13.06 -30.39
CA ILE A 13 -36.99 -13.86 -29.66
C ILE A 13 -36.15 -12.86 -28.86
N ALA A 14 -36.51 -12.64 -27.60
CA ALA A 14 -35.63 -11.97 -26.65
C ALA A 14 -34.54 -12.96 -26.24
N LEU A 15 -33.39 -12.87 -26.91
CA LEU A 15 -32.18 -13.61 -26.55
C LEU A 15 -31.60 -12.99 -25.26
N LEU A 16 -32.02 -13.52 -24.10
CA LEU A 16 -31.40 -13.22 -22.81
C LEU A 16 -30.00 -13.88 -22.79
N PHE A 17 -28.98 -13.08 -23.08
CA PHE A 17 -27.58 -13.42 -22.79
C PHE A 17 -27.40 -13.45 -21.26
N THR A 18 -27.58 -14.62 -20.65
CA THR A 18 -27.09 -14.91 -19.30
C THR A 18 -25.59 -15.19 -19.39
N THR A 19 -24.78 -14.15 -19.22
CA THR A 19 -23.36 -14.27 -18.92
C THR A 19 -23.20 -14.82 -17.51
N ALA A 20 -23.03 -16.14 -17.40
CA ALA A 20 -22.55 -16.79 -16.20
C ALA A 20 -21.06 -16.45 -16.03
N LEU A 21 -20.78 -15.36 -15.31
CA LEU A 21 -19.46 -15.07 -14.75
C LEU A 21 -19.22 -16.05 -13.61
N LEU A 22 -18.57 -17.17 -13.91
CA LEU A 22 -17.97 -18.05 -12.91
C LEU A 22 -16.73 -17.32 -12.36
N PHE A 23 -16.93 -16.56 -11.28
CA PHE A 23 -15.82 -16.15 -10.42
C PHE A 23 -15.35 -17.39 -9.66
N ALA A 24 -14.24 -17.97 -10.11
CA ALA A 24 -13.47 -18.90 -9.29
C ALA A 24 -12.75 -18.07 -8.21
N CYS A 25 -13.36 -17.93 -7.05
CA CYS A 25 -12.65 -17.50 -5.84
C CYS A 25 -11.66 -18.60 -5.47
N THR A 26 -10.39 -18.44 -5.78
CA THR A 26 -9.34 -19.17 -5.05
C THR A 26 -9.12 -18.43 -3.74
N GLU A 27 -9.31 -19.13 -2.62
CA GLU A 27 -8.96 -18.64 -1.29
C GLU A 27 -7.50 -18.17 -1.30
N ILE A 28 -7.28 -16.91 -0.93
CA ILE A 28 -5.96 -16.29 -0.86
C ILE A 28 -5.50 -16.42 0.59
N GLU A 29 -4.45 -17.20 0.80
CA GLU A 29 -3.65 -17.12 2.03
C GLU A 29 -2.94 -15.76 2.08
N ASP A 30 -3.21 -15.00 3.14
CA ASP A 30 -2.51 -13.77 3.48
C ASP A 30 -0.99 -14.03 3.65
N LEU A 31 -0.17 -13.32 2.88
CA LEU A 31 1.30 -13.35 3.01
C LEU A 31 1.75 -12.22 3.93
N ASN A 32 1.84 -12.51 5.23
CA ASN A 32 2.54 -11.64 6.19
C ASN A 32 4.05 -11.92 6.12
N LEU A 33 4.80 -11.06 5.42
CA LEU A 33 6.24 -11.21 5.21
C LEU A 33 7.03 -11.29 6.52
N ASN A 34 6.63 -10.52 7.55
CA ASN A 34 7.30 -10.56 8.85
C ASN A 34 7.06 -11.87 9.61
N ASP A 35 5.88 -12.49 9.45
CA ASP A 35 5.59 -13.81 10.04
C ASP A 35 6.24 -14.96 9.26
N GLU A 36 6.45 -14.81 7.95
CA GLU A 36 7.15 -15.80 7.12
C GLU A 36 8.63 -15.87 7.49
N PHE A 37 9.30 -14.73 7.71
CA PHE A 37 10.70 -14.68 8.18
C PHE A 37 10.86 -15.15 9.64
N ALA A 38 9.81 -15.09 10.46
CA ALA A 38 9.82 -15.54 11.85
C ALA A 38 9.67 -17.06 12.02
N LYS A 39 9.29 -17.80 10.97
CA LYS A 39 9.15 -19.27 11.03
C LYS A 39 10.52 -19.94 10.82
N LYS A 40 10.98 -20.69 11.82
CA LYS A 40 12.11 -21.63 11.66
C LYS A 40 11.76 -22.64 10.58
N GLN A 41 12.49 -22.60 9.46
CA GLN A 41 12.36 -23.53 8.34
C GLN A 41 13.68 -24.26 8.10
N GLU A 42 13.61 -25.42 7.44
CA GLU A 42 14.75 -26.31 7.27
C GLU A 42 15.89 -25.68 6.47
N ILE A 43 17.11 -25.95 6.96
CA ILE A 43 18.36 -25.39 6.45
C ILE A 43 18.75 -26.13 5.17
N SER A 44 18.80 -25.43 4.04
CA SER A 44 19.55 -25.91 2.88
C SER A 44 21.03 -25.55 3.06
N PRO A 45 21.95 -26.52 3.15
CA PRO A 45 23.35 -26.26 3.47
C PRO A 45 24.20 -25.81 2.25
N GLN A 46 23.60 -25.63 1.07
CA GLN A 46 24.34 -25.29 -0.15
C GLN A 46 23.94 -23.93 -0.74
N LEU A 47 24.98 -23.22 -1.19
CA LEU A 47 24.87 -21.98 -1.97
C LEU A 47 24.07 -22.27 -3.25
N ASP A 48 22.89 -21.68 -3.38
CA ASP A 48 22.12 -21.73 -4.61
C ASP A 48 22.80 -20.84 -5.65
N LYS A 49 23.45 -21.47 -6.64
CA LYS A 49 24.26 -20.79 -7.65
C LYS A 49 23.45 -19.84 -8.53
N ASP A 50 22.14 -20.05 -8.67
CA ASP A 50 21.28 -19.23 -9.53
C ASP A 50 20.83 -17.94 -8.83
N THR A 51 20.86 -17.92 -7.50
CA THR A 51 20.43 -16.78 -6.68
C THR A 51 21.57 -16.12 -5.93
N PHE A 52 22.76 -16.73 -5.87
CA PHE A 52 23.94 -16.15 -5.25
C PHE A 52 24.38 -14.82 -5.90
N VAL A 53 24.81 -13.89 -5.04
CA VAL A 53 25.36 -12.58 -5.42
C VAL A 53 26.78 -12.49 -4.89
N SER A 54 27.76 -12.33 -5.80
CA SER A 54 29.17 -12.14 -5.46
C SER A 54 29.42 -10.75 -4.84
N LEU A 55 30.52 -10.61 -4.11
CA LEU A 55 30.97 -9.31 -3.58
C LEU A 55 31.07 -8.25 -4.68
N ASP A 56 31.67 -8.58 -5.83
CA ASP A 56 31.83 -7.64 -6.94
C ASP A 56 30.50 -7.09 -7.44
N LYS A 57 29.50 -7.98 -7.57
CA LYS A 57 28.15 -7.63 -8.01
C LYS A 57 27.40 -6.86 -6.92
N ALA A 58 27.57 -7.23 -5.66
CA ALA A 58 27.01 -6.47 -4.54
C ALA A 58 27.58 -5.04 -4.50
N ALA A 59 28.86 -4.87 -4.80
CA ALA A 59 29.49 -3.56 -4.90
C ALA A 59 28.93 -2.73 -6.07
N ASP A 60 28.76 -3.32 -7.25
CA ASP A 60 28.13 -2.63 -8.39
C ASP A 60 26.70 -2.17 -8.08
N VAL A 61 25.94 -3.02 -7.38
CA VAL A 61 24.58 -2.70 -6.92
C VAL A 61 24.59 -1.57 -5.88
N ALA A 62 25.55 -1.58 -4.94
CA ALA A 62 25.69 -0.56 -3.91
C ALA A 62 26.06 0.82 -4.49
N ASP A 63 26.95 0.86 -5.49
CA ASP A 63 27.30 2.09 -6.20
C ASP A 63 26.08 2.66 -6.95
N LEU A 64 25.33 1.79 -7.64
CA LEU A 64 24.12 2.18 -8.32
C LEU A 64 23.06 2.70 -7.34
N PHE A 65 22.91 2.06 -6.18
CA PHE A 65 22.00 2.49 -5.13
C PHE A 65 22.27 3.92 -4.68
N PHE A 66 23.52 4.28 -4.37
CA PHE A 66 23.87 5.66 -4.01
C PHE A 66 23.71 6.66 -5.16
N SER A 67 23.99 6.24 -6.40
CA SER A 67 23.78 7.10 -7.56
C SER A 67 22.30 7.48 -7.76
N LYS A 68 21.37 6.60 -7.36
CA LYS A 68 19.92 6.87 -7.41
C LYS A 68 19.42 7.73 -6.25
N LEU A 69 20.08 7.69 -5.09
CA LEU A 69 19.73 8.52 -3.94
C LEU A 69 20.07 10.01 -4.12
N THR A 70 20.96 10.33 -5.06
CA THR A 70 21.55 11.67 -5.24
C THR A 70 21.02 12.41 -6.47
N GLU A 71 19.78 12.14 -6.92
CA GLU A 71 19.14 12.83 -8.05
C GLU A 71 19.34 14.36 -7.98
N GLY A 72 20.28 14.88 -8.80
CA GLY A 72 20.66 16.30 -8.74
C GLY A 72 21.87 16.76 -9.55
N ASP A 73 22.75 15.91 -10.08
CA ASP A 73 23.89 16.39 -10.89
C ASP A 73 24.37 15.40 -11.96
N ASP A 74 24.42 15.85 -13.22
CA ASP A 74 24.88 15.13 -14.42
C ASP A 74 26.39 14.76 -14.38
N ALA A 75 27.11 15.04 -13.30
CA ALA A 75 28.55 14.86 -13.18
C ALA A 75 29.01 13.51 -12.56
N ILE A 76 28.09 12.64 -12.12
CA ILE A 76 28.42 11.54 -11.17
C ILE A 76 28.78 10.18 -11.85
N LYS A 77 28.70 10.04 -13.18
CA LYS A 77 29.06 8.77 -13.85
C LYS A 77 30.57 8.46 -13.83
N ASN A 78 31.44 9.48 -13.71
CA ASN A 78 32.89 9.27 -13.59
C ASN A 78 33.35 9.13 -12.12
N SER A 79 32.57 9.59 -11.14
CA SER A 79 32.91 9.47 -9.71
C SER A 79 32.48 8.14 -9.09
N SER A 80 31.43 7.46 -9.60
CA SER A 80 31.00 6.15 -9.11
C SER A 80 32.05 5.05 -9.33
N ARG A 81 32.68 5.00 -10.51
CA ARG A 81 33.82 4.09 -10.77
C ARG A 81 35.06 4.39 -9.92
N ALA A 82 35.26 5.63 -9.49
CA ALA A 82 36.35 6.02 -8.60
C ALA A 82 36.08 5.63 -7.13
N ARG A 83 34.80 5.65 -6.69
CA ARG A 83 34.39 5.24 -5.33
C ARG A 83 34.60 3.75 -5.05
N LYS A 84 34.31 2.86 -6.01
CA LYS A 84 34.53 1.40 -5.89
C LYS A 84 35.99 1.02 -5.61
N GLY A 85 36.94 1.73 -6.22
CA GLY A 85 38.37 1.42 -6.14
C GLY A 85 39.04 1.71 -4.80
N SER A 86 38.37 2.40 -3.88
CA SER A 86 38.92 2.79 -2.57
C SER A 86 38.00 2.47 -1.39
N ALA A 87 36.89 1.76 -1.64
CA ALA A 87 36.02 1.24 -0.59
C ALA A 87 36.69 0.08 0.16
N SER A 88 36.42 -0.05 1.46
CA SER A 88 36.79 -1.23 2.24
C SER A 88 35.62 -2.20 2.35
N PHE A 89 35.94 -3.49 2.31
CA PHE A 89 34.96 -4.56 2.24
C PHE A 89 35.13 -5.53 3.40
N GLU A 90 34.03 -5.85 4.08
CA GLU A 90 33.97 -6.92 5.06
C GLU A 90 32.87 -7.92 4.66
N THR A 91 33.21 -9.22 4.63
CA THR A 91 32.25 -10.26 4.30
C THR A 91 31.86 -11.02 5.55
N LEU A 92 30.59 -10.96 5.92
CA LEU A 92 30.05 -11.78 6.99
C LEU A 92 29.57 -13.11 6.42
N SER A 93 30.23 -14.17 6.87
CA SER A 93 30.03 -15.54 6.39
C SER A 93 29.66 -16.47 7.53
N GLU A 94 28.98 -17.56 7.21
CA GLU A 94 28.81 -18.68 8.12
C GLU A 94 29.22 -19.98 7.43
N ARG A 95 30.10 -20.76 8.08
CA ARG A 95 30.68 -22.00 7.53
C ARG A 95 31.31 -21.83 6.14
N GLY A 96 31.86 -20.64 5.86
CA GLY A 96 32.49 -20.29 4.58
C GLY A 96 31.54 -19.81 3.49
N ASN A 97 30.23 -19.76 3.75
CA ASN A 97 29.26 -19.19 2.81
C ASN A 97 29.01 -17.70 3.13
N PRO A 98 29.24 -16.77 2.18
CA PRO A 98 28.91 -15.37 2.37
C PRO A 98 27.40 -15.17 2.57
N LEU A 99 27.02 -14.36 3.56
CA LEU A 99 25.62 -14.01 3.84
C LEU A 99 25.34 -12.53 3.56
N MET A 100 26.28 -11.66 3.93
CA MET A 100 26.18 -10.23 3.67
C MET A 100 27.56 -9.59 3.52
N TYR A 101 27.60 -8.44 2.84
CA TYR A 101 28.81 -7.67 2.56
C TYR A 101 28.65 -6.26 3.13
N ILE A 102 29.61 -5.79 3.91
CA ILE A 102 29.70 -4.41 4.38
C ILE A 102 30.67 -3.69 3.46
N ILE A 103 30.25 -2.55 2.92
CA ILE A 103 31.01 -1.73 1.98
C ILE A 103 31.10 -0.33 2.58
N ASN A 104 32.30 0.08 2.99
CA ASN A 104 32.56 1.40 3.55
C ASN A 104 33.28 2.28 2.51
N TYR A 105 32.81 3.50 2.32
CA TYR A 105 33.38 4.44 1.34
C TYR A 105 34.34 5.42 2.02
N PRO A 106 35.46 5.78 1.36
CA PRO A 106 36.51 6.61 1.97
C PRO A 106 36.06 8.05 2.26
N ASP A 107 35.09 8.57 1.50
CA ASP A 107 34.57 9.94 1.65
C ASP A 107 33.37 10.02 2.63
N GLY A 108 33.08 8.94 3.36
CA GLY A 108 31.89 8.81 4.20
C GLY A 108 30.79 7.97 3.53
N GLY A 109 30.03 7.27 4.37
CA GLY A 109 28.94 6.39 3.96
C GLY A 109 29.29 4.89 3.94
N PHE A 110 28.27 4.06 4.11
CA PHE A 110 28.35 2.60 4.01
C PHE A 110 27.10 2.00 3.39
N VAL A 111 27.23 0.79 2.84
CA VAL A 111 26.11 -0.08 2.45
C VAL A 111 26.36 -1.50 2.97
N ILE A 112 25.33 -2.11 3.55
CA ILE A 112 25.31 -3.53 3.88
C ILE A 112 24.44 -4.23 2.85
N MET A 113 25.01 -5.18 2.11
CA MET A 113 24.41 -5.88 0.99
C MET A 113 24.11 -7.34 1.31
N GLY A 114 22.99 -7.88 0.84
CA GLY A 114 22.71 -9.32 0.91
C GLY A 114 23.49 -10.12 -0.12
N SER A 115 23.76 -11.40 0.15
CA SER A 115 24.46 -12.31 -0.77
C SER A 115 23.54 -13.18 -1.64
N THR A 116 22.22 -12.99 -1.58
CA THR A 116 21.24 -13.78 -2.33
C THR A 116 20.10 -12.95 -2.89
N LYS A 117 19.66 -13.30 -4.11
CA LYS A 117 18.50 -12.74 -4.78
C LYS A 117 17.16 -13.12 -4.14
N ASN A 118 17.16 -14.09 -3.22
CA ASN A 118 15.98 -14.52 -2.48
C ASN A 118 15.74 -13.66 -1.22
N TYR A 119 16.52 -12.61 -1.00
CA TYR A 119 16.36 -11.65 0.10
C TYR A 119 16.59 -10.20 -0.38
N TYR A 120 16.44 -9.21 0.50
CA TYR A 120 16.63 -7.80 0.17
C TYR A 120 18.05 -7.50 -0.35
N PRO A 121 18.20 -6.65 -1.40
CA PRO A 121 19.51 -6.28 -1.92
C PRO A 121 20.32 -5.40 -0.95
N VAL A 122 19.75 -4.27 -0.54
CA VAL A 122 20.33 -3.35 0.44
C VAL A 122 19.69 -3.64 1.80
N LEU A 123 20.49 -4.07 2.76
CA LEU A 123 20.06 -4.42 4.12
C LEU A 123 20.09 -3.20 5.04
N ALA A 124 21.09 -2.34 4.89
CA ALA A 124 21.25 -1.07 5.60
C ALA A 124 22.21 -0.15 4.83
N TYR A 125 22.13 1.16 5.07
CA TYR A 125 23.08 2.12 4.49
C TYR A 125 23.13 3.43 5.30
N SER A 126 24.16 4.24 5.06
CA SER A 126 24.28 5.65 5.45
C SER A 126 25.16 6.36 4.42
N ASP A 127 24.92 7.64 4.13
CA ASP A 127 25.71 8.47 3.22
C ASP A 127 26.79 9.31 3.92
N GLU A 128 26.86 9.29 5.25
CA GLU A 128 27.74 10.17 6.04
C GLU A 128 28.85 9.43 6.79
N ASN A 129 28.58 8.24 7.33
CA ASN A 129 29.47 7.54 8.28
C ASN A 129 29.97 6.19 7.74
N SER A 130 31.01 5.61 8.38
CA SER A 130 31.39 4.21 8.16
C SER A 130 30.69 3.28 9.15
N PHE A 131 30.53 2.02 8.75
CA PHE A 131 30.01 0.96 9.59
C PHE A 131 31.14 0.06 10.09
N GLU A 132 31.24 -0.06 11.41
CA GLU A 132 32.11 -1.03 12.08
C GLU A 132 31.25 -1.99 12.90
N ILE A 133 31.63 -3.27 12.91
CA ILE A 133 30.91 -4.27 13.69
C ILE A 133 31.24 -4.05 15.18
N PRO A 134 30.23 -3.80 16.03
CA PRO A 134 30.49 -3.61 17.45
C PRO A 134 31.09 -4.86 18.08
N SER A 135 32.11 -4.70 18.91
CA SER A 135 32.71 -5.80 19.69
C SER A 135 31.82 -6.27 20.85
N GLU A 136 30.87 -5.43 21.28
CA GLU A 136 29.94 -5.71 22.37
C GLU A 136 28.55 -6.06 21.85
N LEU A 137 27.90 -7.01 22.51
CA LEU A 137 26.51 -7.39 22.20
C LEU A 137 25.56 -6.22 22.47
N ASN A 138 24.93 -5.72 21.42
CA ASN A 138 23.92 -4.66 21.46
C ASN A 138 22.83 -4.90 20.39
N GLY A 139 21.96 -3.91 20.18
CA GLY A 139 20.89 -4.00 19.18
C GLY A 139 21.38 -4.23 17.75
N VAL A 140 22.56 -3.69 17.39
CA VAL A 140 23.15 -3.86 16.05
C VAL A 140 23.67 -5.28 15.85
N THR A 141 24.38 -5.84 16.84
CA THR A 141 24.81 -7.25 16.76
C THR A 141 23.63 -8.21 16.75
N GLY A 142 22.56 -7.90 17.49
CA GLY A 142 21.30 -8.68 17.44
C GLY A 142 20.67 -8.66 16.05
N TRP A 143 20.54 -7.47 15.45
CA TRP A 143 20.02 -7.32 14.09
C TRP A 143 20.88 -8.03 13.03
N LEU A 144 22.22 -7.98 13.15
CA LEU A 144 23.11 -8.69 12.23
C LEU A 144 22.88 -10.21 12.27
N GLU A 145 22.75 -10.80 13.46
CA GLU A 145 22.51 -12.24 13.60
C GLU A 145 21.11 -12.67 13.13
N GLU A 146 20.08 -11.88 13.42
CA GLU A 146 18.72 -12.11 12.90
C GLU A 146 18.69 -12.04 11.36
N THR A 147 19.39 -11.07 10.79
CA THR A 147 19.47 -10.88 9.33
C THR A 147 20.26 -12.01 8.68
N LYS A 148 21.36 -12.48 9.28
CA LYS A 148 22.09 -13.67 8.82
C LYS A 148 21.17 -14.89 8.80
N GLU A 149 20.37 -15.10 9.85
CA GLU A 149 19.42 -16.21 9.90
C GLU A 149 18.36 -16.11 8.80
N ALA A 150 17.78 -14.93 8.59
CA ALA A 150 16.79 -14.71 7.54
C ALA A 150 17.35 -14.96 6.13
N ILE A 151 18.61 -14.56 5.87
CA ILE A 151 19.28 -14.83 4.59
C ILE A 151 19.51 -16.33 4.40
N LYS A 152 19.95 -17.05 5.44
CA LYS A 152 20.14 -18.51 5.37
C LYS A 152 18.86 -19.26 5.05
N THR A 153 17.73 -18.85 5.64
CA THR A 153 16.43 -19.50 5.44
C THR A 153 15.70 -19.00 4.19
N SER A 154 16.20 -17.96 3.51
CA SER A 154 15.51 -17.30 2.40
C SER A 154 15.16 -18.21 1.20
N ASN A 155 15.92 -19.28 0.98
CA ASN A 155 15.63 -20.26 -0.08
C ASN A 155 14.34 -21.06 0.18
N ALA A 156 13.96 -21.22 1.45
CA ALA A 156 12.76 -21.94 1.88
C ALA A 156 11.49 -21.07 1.84
N LEU A 157 11.62 -19.76 1.61
CA LEU A 157 10.47 -18.86 1.46
C LEU A 157 9.57 -19.29 0.30
N LYS A 158 8.28 -18.94 0.42
CA LYS A 158 7.29 -19.11 -0.65
C LYS A 158 7.77 -18.48 -1.95
N ASP A 159 7.42 -19.10 -3.08
CA ASP A 159 7.87 -18.65 -4.40
C ASP A 159 7.44 -17.22 -4.73
N SER A 160 6.26 -16.80 -4.25
CA SER A 160 5.78 -15.41 -4.35
C SER A 160 6.69 -14.39 -3.65
N VAL A 161 7.26 -14.76 -2.50
CA VAL A 161 8.21 -13.91 -1.74
C VAL A 161 9.55 -13.89 -2.45
N LYS A 162 10.08 -15.05 -2.86
CA LYS A 162 11.32 -15.13 -3.64
C LYS A 162 11.21 -14.33 -4.95
N PHE A 163 10.04 -14.35 -5.59
CA PHE A 163 9.76 -13.56 -6.78
C PHE A 163 9.81 -12.05 -6.51
N ALA A 164 9.18 -11.59 -5.43
CA ALA A 164 9.26 -10.19 -5.01
C ALA A 164 10.71 -9.75 -4.73
N MET A 165 11.49 -10.57 -4.02
CA MET A 165 12.90 -10.29 -3.75
C MET A 165 13.72 -10.21 -5.04
N LYS A 166 13.57 -11.18 -5.95
CA LYS A 166 14.24 -11.17 -7.27
C LYS A 166 13.89 -9.91 -8.07
N ASN A 167 12.67 -9.40 -7.98
CA ASN A 167 12.29 -8.15 -8.65
C ASN A 167 12.95 -6.90 -8.05
N LEU A 168 13.19 -6.86 -6.73
CA LEU A 168 13.99 -5.79 -6.12
C LEU A 168 15.42 -5.80 -6.69
N TRP A 169 16.03 -6.98 -6.85
CA TRP A 169 17.34 -7.13 -7.48
C TRP A 169 17.36 -6.71 -8.96
N LYS A 170 16.33 -7.04 -9.76
CA LYS A 170 16.22 -6.60 -11.16
C LYS A 170 16.29 -5.08 -11.34
N GLY A 171 15.81 -4.32 -10.34
CA GLY A 171 15.92 -2.85 -10.31
C GLY A 171 17.36 -2.32 -10.31
N TYR A 172 18.33 -3.17 -9.95
CA TYR A 172 19.77 -2.87 -10.01
C TYR A 172 20.48 -3.55 -11.18
N GLU A 173 20.00 -4.71 -11.61
CA GLU A 173 20.56 -5.44 -12.77
C GLU A 173 20.30 -4.74 -14.11
N THR A 174 19.30 -3.86 -14.18
CA THR A 174 19.00 -3.04 -15.37
C THR A 174 20.08 -2.00 -15.71
N ALA A 175 20.98 -1.66 -14.79
CA ALA A 175 22.14 -0.81 -15.08
C ALA A 175 23.37 -1.60 -15.58
N ASP A 176 23.50 -2.88 -15.20
CA ASP A 176 24.60 -3.78 -15.62
C ASP A 176 24.38 -4.43 -17.00
N ILE A 177 23.15 -4.37 -17.52
CA ILE A 177 22.84 -4.80 -18.90
C ILE A 177 23.56 -3.90 -19.92
N LEU A 178 23.97 -2.67 -19.55
CA LEU A 178 24.64 -1.74 -20.45
C LEU A 178 26.17 -1.97 -20.54
N THR A 179 26.80 -2.53 -19.51
CA THR A 179 28.27 -2.72 -19.43
C THR A 179 28.73 -4.12 -19.80
N SER A 180 27.88 -5.14 -19.67
CA SER A 180 28.23 -6.53 -20.03
C SER A 180 27.76 -6.95 -21.44
N LYS A 181 26.91 -6.17 -22.10
CA LYS A 181 26.43 -6.46 -23.47
C LYS A 181 27.44 -6.13 -24.57
N GLU A 182 28.30 -5.13 -24.46
CA GLU A 182 29.10 -4.66 -25.61
C GLU A 182 29.99 -5.74 -26.24
N ALA A 183 30.46 -6.73 -25.45
CA ALA A 183 31.26 -7.85 -25.94
C ALA A 183 30.45 -9.03 -26.50
N GLN A 184 29.24 -9.32 -25.99
CA GLN A 184 28.37 -10.40 -26.53
C GLN A 184 27.44 -9.91 -27.64
N ASP A 185 27.06 -8.63 -27.65
CA ASP A 185 26.12 -8.01 -28.57
C ASP A 185 26.74 -7.78 -29.97
N THR A 186 28.06 -7.66 -30.06
CA THR A 186 28.77 -7.55 -31.35
C THR A 186 28.75 -8.87 -32.14
N GLN A 187 28.78 -10.03 -31.46
CA GLN A 187 28.60 -11.34 -32.11
C GLN A 187 27.12 -11.63 -32.42
N LEU A 188 26.19 -11.29 -31.52
CA LEU A 188 24.76 -11.54 -31.71
C LEU A 188 24.14 -10.64 -32.80
N LYS A 189 24.57 -9.37 -32.94
CA LYS A 189 24.04 -8.44 -33.95
C LYS A 189 24.46 -8.79 -35.39
N SER A 190 25.54 -9.55 -35.58
CA SER A 190 25.98 -9.99 -36.91
C SER A 190 25.04 -11.00 -37.59
N SER A 191 24.15 -11.66 -36.82
CA SER A 191 23.14 -12.60 -37.32
C SER A 191 21.71 -12.06 -37.34
N LEU A 192 21.51 -10.81 -36.88
CA LEU A 192 20.20 -10.18 -36.81
C LEU A 192 19.90 -9.34 -38.05
N SER A 193 18.65 -9.33 -38.47
CA SER A 193 18.17 -8.43 -39.52
C SER A 193 18.23 -6.96 -39.08
N SER A 194 18.25 -6.04 -40.04
CA SER A 194 18.17 -4.60 -39.77
C SER A 194 16.93 -4.22 -38.95
N GLY A 195 15.81 -4.92 -39.16
CA GLY A 195 14.59 -4.76 -38.40
C GLY A 195 14.78 -5.08 -36.92
N GLU A 196 15.38 -6.22 -36.60
CA GLU A 196 15.67 -6.64 -35.23
C GLU A 196 16.66 -5.72 -34.53
N ILE A 197 17.69 -5.27 -35.24
CA ILE A 197 18.66 -4.29 -34.72
C ILE A 197 17.93 -2.99 -34.36
N ALA A 198 17.05 -2.49 -35.23
CA ALA A 198 16.27 -1.29 -34.95
C ALA A 198 15.32 -1.46 -33.75
N CYS A 199 14.64 -2.61 -33.61
CA CYS A 199 13.81 -2.91 -32.43
C CYS A 199 14.61 -2.93 -31.13
N ARG A 200 15.80 -3.55 -31.13
CA ARG A 200 16.68 -3.57 -29.96
C ARG A 200 17.17 -2.16 -29.61
N ASN A 201 17.63 -1.40 -30.60
CA ASN A 201 18.05 -0.01 -30.39
C ASN A 201 16.89 0.84 -29.84
N ARG A 202 15.65 0.61 -30.30
CA ARG A 202 14.47 1.30 -29.77
C ARG A 202 14.16 0.92 -28.33
N CYS A 203 14.29 -0.36 -27.98
CA CYS A 203 14.18 -0.80 -26.58
C CYS A 203 15.23 -0.12 -25.71
N ASP A 204 16.48 -0.04 -26.17
CA ASP A 204 17.59 0.59 -25.44
C ASP A 204 17.35 2.11 -25.28
N GLU A 205 16.89 2.80 -26.33
CA GLU A 205 16.50 4.23 -26.29
C GLU A 205 15.41 4.48 -25.25
N LEU A 206 14.33 3.70 -25.30
CA LEU A 206 13.22 3.81 -24.36
C LEU A 206 13.64 3.46 -22.94
N GLN A 207 14.53 2.48 -22.76
CA GLN A 207 15.11 2.11 -21.47
C GLN A 207 15.93 3.26 -20.89
N MET A 208 16.74 3.95 -21.70
CA MET A 208 17.47 5.15 -21.27
C MET A 208 16.52 6.29 -20.90
N GLN A 209 15.42 6.46 -21.64
CA GLN A 209 14.49 7.57 -21.44
C GLN A 209 13.56 7.36 -20.24
N PHE A 210 13.07 6.14 -20.01
CA PHE A 210 11.97 5.85 -19.10
C PHE A 210 12.27 4.76 -18.07
N GLY A 211 13.47 4.17 -18.11
CA GLY A 211 13.87 3.12 -17.17
C GLY A 211 13.87 3.58 -15.71
N GLY A 212 14.24 4.83 -15.45
CA GLY A 212 14.19 5.43 -14.10
C GLY A 212 12.78 5.48 -13.51
N GLU A 213 11.75 5.52 -14.36
CA GLU A 213 10.35 5.47 -13.93
C GLU A 213 9.86 4.04 -13.63
N GLY A 214 10.72 3.02 -13.72
CA GLY A 214 10.39 1.61 -13.50
C GLY A 214 9.81 0.88 -14.72
N TRP A 215 9.87 1.49 -15.90
CA TRP A 215 9.53 0.82 -17.16
C TRP A 215 10.68 -0.08 -17.63
N ASN A 216 10.30 -1.22 -18.20
CA ASN A 216 11.20 -2.19 -18.80
C ASN A 216 10.79 -2.39 -20.26
N PHE A 217 11.78 -2.54 -21.14
CA PHE A 217 11.57 -2.61 -22.58
C PHE A 217 12.27 -3.83 -23.17
N LEU A 218 11.56 -4.57 -24.02
CA LEU A 218 12.09 -5.74 -24.71
C LEU A 218 11.36 -5.97 -26.04
N PRO A 219 11.97 -6.68 -27.00
CA PRO A 219 11.25 -7.14 -28.18
C PRO A 219 10.07 -8.03 -27.79
N LEU A 220 8.91 -7.87 -28.42
CA LEU A 220 7.69 -8.61 -28.10
C LEU A 220 7.92 -10.13 -28.13
N SER A 221 8.80 -10.63 -29.01
CA SER A 221 9.19 -12.05 -29.04
C SER A 221 9.75 -12.60 -27.72
N GLN A 222 10.20 -11.74 -26.80
CA GLN A 222 10.69 -12.12 -25.46
C GLN A 222 9.64 -11.86 -24.37
N ALA A 223 8.52 -11.22 -24.68
CA ALA A 223 7.48 -10.84 -23.72
C ALA A 223 6.70 -12.04 -23.18
N GLN A 224 6.66 -13.15 -23.92
CA GLN A 224 5.92 -14.35 -23.50
C GLN A 224 6.37 -14.83 -22.12
N TYR A 225 7.68 -14.91 -21.87
CA TYR A 225 8.21 -15.32 -20.58
C TYR A 225 7.73 -14.41 -19.44
N VAL A 226 7.78 -13.09 -19.64
CA VAL A 226 7.36 -12.10 -18.64
C VAL A 226 5.85 -12.18 -18.37
N LEU A 227 5.05 -12.35 -19.41
CA LEU A 227 3.60 -12.44 -19.30
C LEU A 227 3.17 -13.77 -18.68
N ASP A 228 3.80 -14.88 -19.03
CA ASP A 228 3.53 -16.21 -18.47
C ASP A 228 3.84 -16.25 -16.97
N ASP A 229 5.02 -15.74 -16.58
CA ASP A 229 5.46 -15.63 -15.19
C ASP A 229 4.53 -14.72 -14.35
N ALA A 230 3.99 -13.67 -14.97
CA ALA A 230 2.99 -12.81 -14.34
C ALA A 230 1.55 -13.37 -14.38
N GLY A 231 1.32 -14.54 -14.97
CA GLY A 231 -0.01 -15.17 -15.08
C GLY A 231 -0.92 -14.60 -16.18
N PHE A 232 -0.37 -13.86 -17.15
CA PHE A 232 -1.08 -13.18 -18.24
C PHE A 232 -0.77 -13.77 -19.63
N SER A 233 -0.55 -15.08 -19.72
CA SER A 233 -0.16 -15.80 -20.95
C SER A 233 -1.09 -15.54 -22.15
N GLY A 234 -2.39 -15.38 -21.92
CA GLY A 234 -3.38 -15.08 -22.96
C GLY A 234 -3.09 -13.77 -23.70
N LEU A 235 -2.55 -12.76 -23.02
CA LEU A 235 -2.28 -11.44 -23.61
C LEU A 235 -1.18 -11.50 -24.67
N TYR A 236 -0.16 -12.35 -24.49
CA TYR A 236 0.94 -12.45 -25.45
C TYR A 236 0.44 -12.76 -26.86
N LYS A 237 -0.58 -13.63 -26.94
CA LYS A 237 -1.21 -14.02 -28.20
C LYS A 237 -1.94 -12.85 -28.85
N ASP A 238 -2.71 -12.09 -28.07
CA ASP A 238 -3.43 -10.91 -28.54
C ASP A 238 -2.48 -9.81 -29.03
N LEU A 239 -1.37 -9.60 -28.31
CA LEU A 239 -0.34 -8.65 -28.73
C LEU A 239 0.38 -9.10 -30.01
N SER A 240 0.65 -10.40 -30.15
CA SER A 240 1.24 -10.96 -31.37
C SER A 240 0.33 -10.75 -32.57
N TYR A 241 -0.97 -10.99 -32.42
CA TYR A 241 -1.94 -10.70 -33.49
C TYR A 241 -2.02 -9.21 -33.82
N SER A 242 -1.97 -8.34 -32.80
CA SER A 242 -1.94 -6.88 -33.02
C SER A 242 -0.68 -6.44 -33.78
N ALA A 243 0.47 -7.02 -33.44
CA ALA A 243 1.74 -6.75 -34.11
C ALA A 243 1.69 -7.20 -35.58
N GLU A 244 1.24 -8.43 -35.85
CA GLU A 244 1.05 -8.96 -37.20
C GLU A 244 0.08 -8.12 -38.04
N PHE A 245 -1.04 -7.69 -37.45
CA PHE A 245 -2.01 -6.80 -38.11
C PHE A 245 -1.37 -5.47 -38.53
N ASN A 246 -0.40 -4.97 -37.76
CA ASN A 246 0.37 -3.76 -38.08
C ASN A 246 1.61 -4.06 -38.95
N HIS A 247 1.69 -5.25 -39.54
CA HIS A 247 2.83 -5.71 -40.34
C HIS A 247 4.17 -5.65 -39.59
N SER A 248 4.14 -5.84 -38.28
CA SER A 248 5.30 -5.78 -37.40
C SER A 248 5.51 -7.15 -36.76
N PRO A 249 6.47 -7.96 -37.24
CA PRO A 249 6.84 -9.21 -36.60
C PRO A 249 7.15 -9.04 -35.10
N ASN A 250 6.99 -10.09 -34.30
CA ASN A 250 7.21 -10.03 -32.86
C ASN A 250 8.64 -9.60 -32.46
N ASN A 251 9.65 -10.00 -33.23
CA ASN A 251 11.05 -9.61 -33.01
C ASN A 251 11.35 -8.16 -33.45
N PHE A 252 10.42 -7.51 -34.17
CA PHE A 252 10.53 -6.11 -34.62
C PHE A 252 9.66 -5.17 -33.76
N SER A 253 8.82 -5.74 -32.90
CA SER A 253 7.88 -5.01 -32.07
C SER A 253 8.43 -4.79 -30.68
N VAL A 254 8.18 -3.64 -30.08
CA VAL A 254 8.56 -3.32 -28.70
C VAL A 254 7.40 -3.64 -27.77
N PHE A 255 7.71 -4.33 -26.68
CA PHE A 255 6.83 -4.49 -25.53
C PHE A 255 7.45 -3.77 -24.33
N ALA A 256 6.66 -2.88 -23.73
CA ALA A 256 7.01 -2.15 -22.53
C ALA A 256 6.13 -2.60 -21.38
N TYR A 257 6.71 -2.81 -20.20
CA TYR A 257 5.95 -3.15 -19.00
C TYR A 257 6.53 -2.53 -17.74
N LYS A 258 5.67 -2.32 -16.74
CA LYS A 258 6.00 -1.77 -15.43
C LYS A 258 5.16 -2.47 -14.37
N ASN A 259 5.81 -3.05 -13.37
CA ASN A 259 5.11 -3.53 -12.18
C ASN A 259 4.71 -2.33 -11.32
N VAL A 260 3.46 -2.31 -10.88
CA VAL A 260 2.90 -1.23 -10.07
C VAL A 260 2.75 -1.73 -8.65
N TYR A 261 3.50 -1.10 -7.76
CA TYR A 261 3.30 -1.12 -6.33
C TYR A 261 2.86 0.28 -5.90
N LYS A 262 1.75 0.37 -5.19
CA LYS A 262 1.29 1.62 -4.56
C LYS A 262 1.04 1.36 -3.10
N ASP A 263 1.59 2.20 -2.22
CA ASP A 263 1.26 2.23 -0.80
C ASP A 263 0.95 3.67 -0.43
N GLU A 264 -0.35 3.97 -0.37
CA GLU A 264 -0.86 5.29 -0.10
C GLU A 264 -1.46 5.30 1.30
N GLN A 265 -1.00 6.22 2.17
CA GLN A 265 -1.54 6.37 3.52
C GLN A 265 -1.93 7.83 3.80
N VAL A 266 -3.04 7.98 4.52
CA VAL A 266 -3.44 9.21 5.18
C VAL A 266 -3.77 8.92 6.64
N GLY A 267 -3.34 9.81 7.53
CA GLY A 267 -3.60 9.70 8.96
C GLY A 267 -2.68 8.70 9.68
N PRO A 268 -2.95 8.43 10.98
CA PRO A 268 -4.09 8.90 11.76
C PRO A 268 -4.18 10.44 11.86
N LEU A 269 -5.36 11.00 11.57
CA LEU A 269 -5.59 12.45 11.51
C LEU A 269 -5.81 13.07 12.90
N LEU A 270 -6.33 12.29 13.85
CA LEU A 270 -6.50 12.75 15.23
C LEU A 270 -5.17 12.60 15.99
N THR A 271 -4.87 13.59 16.84
CA THR A 271 -3.77 13.50 17.80
C THR A 271 -4.24 13.05 19.20
N THR A 272 -5.55 13.02 19.42
CA THR A 272 -6.18 12.69 20.70
C THR A 272 -6.41 11.19 20.86
N ASN A 273 -6.36 10.74 22.11
CA ASN A 273 -6.66 9.37 22.51
C ASN A 273 -7.59 9.37 23.72
N TRP A 274 -8.69 10.11 23.60
CA TRP A 274 -9.63 10.33 24.70
C TRP A 274 -10.50 9.09 24.91
N TYR A 275 -10.97 8.92 26.15
CA TYR A 275 -11.72 7.74 26.57
C TYR A 275 -12.84 8.12 27.54
N GLN A 276 -13.67 7.15 27.95
CA GLN A 276 -14.97 7.45 28.57
C GLN A 276 -14.96 7.66 30.10
N SER A 277 -13.84 7.43 30.77
CA SER A 277 -13.68 7.58 32.23
C SER A 277 -12.76 8.76 32.57
N GLU A 278 -12.37 8.89 33.84
CA GLU A 278 -11.58 10.01 34.35
C GLU A 278 -10.30 10.21 33.50
N PRO A 279 -10.00 11.44 33.06
CA PRO A 279 -10.61 12.71 33.50
C PRO A 279 -11.73 13.25 32.58
N PHE A 280 -12.15 12.49 31.57
CA PHE A 280 -13.07 13.02 30.54
C PHE A 280 -14.54 13.06 31.00
N ASN A 281 -14.89 12.30 32.03
CA ASN A 281 -16.25 12.20 32.57
C ASN A 281 -16.43 12.89 33.93
N ASP A 282 -15.47 13.71 34.38
CA ASP A 282 -15.51 14.36 35.70
C ASP A 282 -16.77 15.21 35.91
N LEU A 283 -17.34 15.74 34.81
CA LEU A 283 -18.57 16.53 34.82
C LEU A 283 -19.82 15.74 34.42
N CYS A 284 -19.73 14.40 34.36
CA CYS A 284 -20.81 13.48 34.03
C CYS A 284 -21.44 12.84 35.28
N ASN A 285 -21.30 13.44 36.47
CA ASN A 285 -21.94 13.01 37.73
C ASN A 285 -21.70 11.53 38.08
N GLY A 286 -20.48 11.03 37.89
CA GLY A 286 -20.11 9.64 38.18
C GLY A 286 -20.47 8.63 37.08
N SER A 287 -21.16 9.04 36.03
CA SER A 287 -21.43 8.21 34.84
C SER A 287 -20.27 8.24 33.84
N PRO A 288 -20.06 7.19 33.03
CA PRO A 288 -19.18 7.26 31.88
C PRO A 288 -19.59 8.38 30.90
N ALA A 289 -18.64 8.96 30.17
CA ALA A 289 -18.92 10.03 29.22
C ALA A 289 -19.83 9.58 28.05
N GLY A 290 -19.69 8.32 27.61
CA GLY A 290 -20.38 7.75 26.45
C GLY A 290 -19.54 7.81 25.17
N CYS A 291 -19.56 6.73 24.38
CA CYS A 291 -18.76 6.60 23.16
C CYS A 291 -19.08 7.67 22.11
N GLY A 292 -20.36 8.01 21.93
CA GLY A 292 -20.78 9.09 21.03
C GLY A 292 -20.21 10.45 21.44
N ALA A 293 -20.21 10.76 22.74
CA ALA A 293 -19.69 12.02 23.24
C ALA A 293 -18.18 12.12 23.04
N ILE A 294 -17.44 11.04 23.33
CA ILE A 294 -16.00 10.96 23.10
C ILE A 294 -15.65 11.07 21.61
N ALA A 295 -16.38 10.35 20.74
CA ALA A 295 -16.14 10.39 19.31
C ALA A 295 -16.30 11.81 18.73
N VAL A 296 -17.41 12.47 19.08
CA VAL A 296 -17.69 13.84 18.64
C VAL A 296 -16.69 14.82 19.23
N ALA A 297 -16.38 14.74 20.53
CA ALA A 297 -15.46 15.66 21.18
C ALA A 297 -14.05 15.59 20.56
N GLN A 298 -13.55 14.40 20.22
CA GLN A 298 -12.26 14.24 19.55
C GLN A 298 -12.24 14.84 18.13
N VAL A 299 -13.30 14.66 17.35
CA VAL A 299 -13.40 15.26 15.99
C VAL A 299 -13.50 16.78 16.04
N ILE A 300 -14.30 17.31 16.96
CA ILE A 300 -14.43 18.76 17.17
C ILE A 300 -13.09 19.35 17.64
N ASN A 301 -12.37 18.65 18.52
CA ASN A 301 -11.02 19.03 18.92
C ASN A 301 -10.01 18.99 17.76
N HIS A 302 -10.10 18.01 16.85
CA HIS A 302 -9.28 17.98 15.64
C HIS A 302 -9.54 19.23 14.77
N TYR A 303 -10.79 19.61 14.63
CA TYR A 303 -11.17 20.80 13.87
C TYR A 303 -10.92 22.13 14.60
N LYS A 304 -10.77 22.12 15.94
CA LYS A 304 -10.70 23.30 16.81
C LYS A 304 -11.78 24.34 16.47
N HIS A 305 -13.01 23.88 16.30
CA HIS A 305 -14.17 24.71 15.93
C HIS A 305 -15.40 24.26 16.73
N PRO A 306 -16.32 25.14 17.13
CA PRO A 306 -16.20 26.61 17.15
C PRO A 306 -15.08 27.06 18.09
N GLN A 307 -14.62 28.32 17.98
CA GLN A 307 -13.51 28.83 18.81
C GLN A 307 -13.80 28.77 20.32
N SER A 308 -15.07 28.98 20.69
CA SER A 308 -15.59 28.82 22.04
C SER A 308 -17.04 28.40 21.96
N PHE A 309 -17.51 27.65 22.95
CA PHE A 309 -18.92 27.31 23.09
C PHE A 309 -19.29 27.30 24.56
N SER A 310 -20.48 27.78 24.90
CA SER A 310 -20.99 27.80 26.27
C SER A 310 -22.45 27.39 26.31
N LEU A 311 -22.79 26.46 27.19
CA LEU A 311 -24.16 25.97 27.39
C LEU A 311 -24.31 25.44 28.82
N ASN A 312 -25.42 25.80 29.48
CA ASN A 312 -25.79 25.33 30.82
C ASN A 312 -24.66 25.50 31.87
N GLY A 313 -23.92 26.60 31.81
CA GLY A 313 -22.83 26.91 32.75
C GLY A 313 -21.50 26.21 32.45
N TYR A 314 -21.43 25.39 31.40
CA TYR A 314 -20.17 24.80 30.93
C TYR A 314 -19.65 25.61 29.75
N ALA A 315 -18.33 25.80 29.69
CA ALA A 315 -17.63 26.42 28.58
C ALA A 315 -16.30 25.71 28.34
N PHE A 316 -15.78 25.80 27.11
CA PHE A 316 -14.42 25.38 26.82
C PHE A 316 -13.66 26.47 26.05
N ASN A 317 -12.33 26.47 26.24
CA ASN A 317 -11.37 27.20 25.45
C ASN A 317 -10.29 26.24 24.93
N TRP A 318 -10.04 26.26 23.63
CA TRP A 318 -9.02 25.41 23.01
C TRP A 318 -7.63 25.55 23.61
N SER A 319 -7.26 26.75 24.10
CA SER A 319 -5.97 26.97 24.76
C SER A 319 -5.86 26.25 26.10
N ASN A 320 -6.99 25.85 26.70
CA ASN A 320 -7.05 25.09 27.94
C ASN A 320 -7.36 23.59 27.71
N ILE A 321 -7.25 23.10 26.47
CA ILE A 321 -7.36 21.68 26.11
C ILE A 321 -6.01 21.22 25.55
N PRO A 322 -5.02 20.90 26.43
CA PRO A 322 -3.73 20.34 26.01
C PRO A 322 -3.90 18.93 25.41
N ILE A 323 -2.86 18.43 24.73
CA ILE A 323 -2.88 17.06 24.15
C ILE A 323 -3.12 16.00 25.23
N ASN A 324 -2.42 16.12 26.36
CA ASN A 324 -2.59 15.26 27.52
C ASN A 324 -3.44 15.99 28.57
N PRO A 325 -4.55 15.39 29.02
CA PRO A 325 -5.38 15.99 30.06
C PRO A 325 -4.58 16.26 31.34
N ARG A 326 -4.90 17.39 31.99
CA ARG A 326 -4.38 17.78 33.30
C ARG A 326 -5.50 18.35 34.16
N SER A 327 -5.32 18.37 35.48
CA SER A 327 -6.27 19.01 36.39
C SER A 327 -6.55 20.45 35.95
N GLY A 328 -7.83 20.84 35.94
CA GLY A 328 -8.29 22.17 35.53
C GLY A 328 -8.32 22.43 34.01
N SER A 329 -8.05 21.42 33.17
CA SER A 329 -8.23 21.54 31.71
C SER A 329 -9.70 21.38 31.29
N ASP A 330 -10.07 21.97 30.15
CA ASP A 330 -11.46 22.01 29.68
C ASP A 330 -11.92 20.70 28.98
N HIS A 331 -11.17 19.60 29.10
CA HIS A 331 -11.51 18.31 28.50
C HIS A 331 -12.88 17.80 28.93
N ALA A 332 -13.12 17.73 30.24
CA ALA A 332 -14.39 17.30 30.80
C ALA A 332 -15.53 18.27 30.42
N ALA A 333 -15.22 19.58 30.34
CA ALA A 333 -16.20 20.61 29.96
C ALA A 333 -16.64 20.43 28.50
N LEU A 334 -15.70 20.24 27.58
CA LEU A 334 -15.98 19.94 26.18
C LEU A 334 -16.79 18.64 26.04
N VAL A 335 -16.36 17.56 26.69
CA VAL A 335 -17.05 16.26 26.61
C VAL A 335 -18.46 16.36 27.18
N ARG A 336 -18.65 17.08 28.29
CA ARG A 336 -19.97 17.34 28.87
C ARG A 336 -20.86 18.17 27.95
N LEU A 337 -20.33 19.24 27.35
CA LEU A 337 -21.04 20.08 26.39
C LEU A 337 -21.51 19.28 25.17
N VAL A 338 -20.63 18.44 24.63
CA VAL A 338 -20.98 17.52 23.54
C VAL A 338 -22.09 16.59 24.00
N GLY A 339 -21.95 15.94 25.16
CA GLY A 339 -22.95 15.01 25.71
C GLY A 339 -24.33 15.64 25.90
N ILE A 340 -24.40 16.90 26.35
CA ILE A 340 -25.66 17.65 26.43
C ILE A 340 -26.28 17.84 25.04
N ASN A 341 -25.49 18.27 24.05
CA ASN A 341 -25.99 18.54 22.69
C ASN A 341 -26.46 17.28 21.96
N ILE A 342 -25.74 16.16 22.10
CA ILE A 342 -26.14 14.87 21.53
C ILE A 342 -27.15 14.12 22.42
N ASN A 343 -27.71 14.79 23.43
CA ASN A 343 -28.70 14.23 24.36
C ASN A 343 -28.30 12.83 24.89
N THR A 344 -27.07 12.74 25.39
CA THR A 344 -26.52 11.51 25.99
C THR A 344 -27.35 11.10 27.19
N GLN A 345 -27.79 9.85 27.18
CA GLN A 345 -28.44 9.20 28.30
C GLN A 345 -27.37 8.62 29.22
N TYR A 346 -27.23 9.18 30.42
CA TYR A 346 -26.22 8.80 31.40
C TYR A 346 -26.79 7.76 32.37
N THR A 347 -26.07 6.65 32.58
CA THR A 347 -26.39 5.65 33.61
C THR A 347 -25.15 5.37 34.47
N SER A 348 -25.29 4.62 35.56
CA SER A 348 -24.15 4.27 36.42
C SER A 348 -23.10 3.39 35.74
N SER A 349 -23.49 2.61 34.71
CA SER A 349 -22.61 1.60 34.10
C SER A 349 -22.20 1.92 32.67
N PHE A 350 -23.02 2.68 31.93
CA PHE A 350 -22.74 3.07 30.55
C PHE A 350 -23.51 4.34 30.18
N SER A 351 -23.12 5.00 29.10
CA SER A 351 -23.84 6.16 28.57
C SER A 351 -23.95 6.06 27.06
N TYR A 352 -25.08 6.47 26.50
CA TYR A 352 -25.36 6.27 25.07
C TYR A 352 -26.10 7.45 24.44
N ALA A 353 -26.01 7.55 23.12
CA ALA A 353 -26.80 8.48 22.31
C ALA A 353 -27.32 7.75 21.06
N THR A 354 -28.54 8.07 20.64
CA THR A 354 -29.10 7.49 19.41
C THR A 354 -28.45 8.14 18.18
N PRO A 355 -28.44 7.47 17.02
CA PRO A 355 -27.92 8.09 15.80
C PRO A 355 -28.65 9.37 15.39
N ALA A 356 -29.93 9.51 15.77
CA ALA A 356 -30.70 10.73 15.54
C ALA A 356 -30.23 11.88 16.44
N ASN A 357 -29.94 11.60 17.71
CA ASN A 357 -29.41 12.61 18.61
C ASN A 357 -27.97 12.99 18.27
N MET A 358 -27.15 12.05 17.80
CA MET A 358 -25.82 12.34 17.25
C MET A 358 -25.91 13.34 16.10
N GLU A 359 -26.77 13.08 15.11
CA GLU A 359 -26.94 13.96 13.95
C GLU A 359 -27.42 15.36 14.36
N SER A 360 -28.49 15.45 15.14
CA SER A 360 -29.04 16.74 15.57
C SER A 360 -28.10 17.51 16.48
N GLY A 361 -27.42 16.83 17.42
CA GLY A 361 -26.50 17.45 18.36
C GLY A 361 -25.23 17.99 17.70
N ILE A 362 -24.68 17.27 16.71
CA ILE A 362 -23.54 17.77 15.93
C ILE A 362 -23.91 19.06 15.18
N LYS A 363 -25.14 19.17 14.65
CA LYS A 363 -25.62 20.41 14.02
C LYS A 363 -25.66 21.59 15.00
N LEU A 364 -26.14 21.35 16.23
CA LEU A 364 -26.19 22.38 17.29
C LEU A 364 -24.79 22.84 17.73
N LEU A 365 -23.77 22.02 17.55
CA LEU A 365 -22.37 22.36 17.83
C LEU A 365 -21.71 23.20 16.71
N GLY A 366 -22.46 23.66 15.70
CA GLY A 366 -21.95 24.54 14.63
C GLY A 366 -21.28 23.80 13.48
N TYR A 367 -21.76 22.59 13.18
CA TYR A 367 -21.26 21.75 12.09
C TYR A 367 -22.35 21.35 11.11
N ASN A 368 -21.98 21.21 9.85
CA ASN A 368 -22.77 20.48 8.87
C ASN A 368 -22.47 18.99 9.02
N VAL A 369 -23.52 18.16 9.09
CA VAL A 369 -23.38 16.71 9.20
C VAL A 369 -24.33 16.00 8.24
N THR A 370 -23.78 14.99 7.56
CA THR A 370 -24.55 14.03 6.77
C THR A 370 -24.41 12.65 7.40
N ARG A 371 -25.53 12.10 7.89
CA ARG A 371 -25.61 10.71 8.35
C ARG A 371 -26.00 9.81 7.19
N ALA A 372 -25.26 8.73 6.96
CA ALA A 372 -25.57 7.74 5.93
C ALA A 372 -25.27 6.32 6.40
N ASN A 373 -25.81 5.32 5.71
CA ASN A 373 -25.34 3.94 5.87
C ASN A 373 -23.88 3.84 5.44
N HIS A 374 -23.14 2.92 6.06
CA HIS A 374 -21.72 2.80 5.80
C HIS A 374 -21.40 2.52 4.32
N ASN A 375 -20.50 3.30 3.75
CA ASN A 375 -19.99 3.13 2.40
C ASN A 375 -18.48 3.40 2.37
N PHE A 376 -17.69 2.34 2.15
CA PHE A 376 -16.23 2.44 2.25
C PHE A 376 -15.62 3.37 1.19
N GLU A 377 -16.23 3.53 0.01
CA GLU A 377 -15.74 4.46 -1.03
C GLU A 377 -15.94 5.91 -0.61
N THR A 378 -17.09 6.21 0.02
CA THR A 378 -17.34 7.55 0.59
C THR A 378 -16.36 7.84 1.73
N VAL A 379 -16.14 6.89 2.65
CA VAL A 379 -15.16 7.02 3.74
C VAL A 379 -13.75 7.23 3.19
N LYS A 380 -13.35 6.42 2.21
CA LYS A 380 -12.07 6.55 1.50
C LYS A 380 -11.91 7.95 0.89
N THR A 381 -12.95 8.48 0.26
CA THR A 381 -12.94 9.85 -0.30
C THR A 381 -12.80 10.91 0.78
N GLN A 382 -13.50 10.78 1.92
CA GLN A 382 -13.33 11.71 3.04
C GLN A 382 -11.90 11.75 3.55
N LEU A 383 -11.25 10.59 3.64
CA LEU A 383 -9.91 10.46 4.18
C LEU A 383 -8.84 10.86 3.16
N PHE A 384 -8.78 10.23 1.99
CA PHE A 384 -7.71 10.49 1.02
C PHE A 384 -7.83 11.88 0.37
N THR A 385 -9.03 12.27 -0.03
CA THR A 385 -9.26 13.52 -0.78
C THR A 385 -9.45 14.71 0.16
N TYR A 386 -10.37 14.60 1.12
CA TYR A 386 -10.75 15.74 1.95
C TYR A 386 -9.97 15.86 3.26
N LYS A 387 -9.19 14.85 3.63
CA LYS A 387 -8.45 14.77 4.90
C LYS A 387 -9.37 14.97 6.13
N ARG A 388 -10.56 14.38 6.09
CA ARG A 388 -11.61 14.54 7.11
C ARG A 388 -11.84 13.23 7.87
N PRO A 389 -11.71 13.21 9.21
CA PRO A 389 -12.10 12.05 10.00
C PRO A 389 -13.62 11.83 9.94
N VAL A 390 -14.03 10.57 10.01
CA VAL A 390 -15.43 10.13 9.94
C VAL A 390 -15.82 9.50 11.27
N ILE A 391 -16.91 9.95 11.88
CA ILE A 391 -17.47 9.23 13.03
C ILE A 391 -18.29 8.06 12.49
N MET A 392 -18.01 6.87 12.99
CA MET A 392 -18.68 5.63 12.63
C MET A 392 -19.49 5.12 13.81
N GLY A 393 -20.58 4.43 13.53
CA GLY A 393 -21.39 3.72 14.52
C GLY A 393 -21.85 2.37 14.00
N GLY A 394 -22.02 1.41 14.90
CA GLY A 394 -22.47 0.07 14.55
C GLY A 394 -22.84 -0.77 15.77
N ASN A 395 -23.41 -1.94 15.52
CA ASN A 395 -23.93 -2.85 16.53
C ASN A 395 -23.24 -4.21 16.47
N ALA A 396 -23.01 -4.81 17.64
CA ALA A 396 -22.49 -6.16 17.79
C ALA A 396 -23.50 -7.24 17.37
N ASN A 397 -24.80 -6.97 17.52
CA ASN A 397 -25.88 -7.89 17.19
C ASN A 397 -26.78 -7.33 16.08
N ASN A 398 -27.36 -8.24 15.30
CA ASN A 398 -28.31 -7.92 14.23
C ASN A 398 -29.68 -7.53 14.81
N VAL A 399 -29.77 -6.33 15.37
CA VAL A 399 -31.01 -5.79 15.93
C VAL A 399 -31.68 -4.90 14.87
N PRO A 400 -32.97 -5.14 14.53
CA PRO A 400 -33.72 -4.25 13.64
C PRO A 400 -33.85 -2.84 14.24
N LEU A 401 -33.59 -1.80 13.45
CA LEU A 401 -34.01 -0.43 13.77
C LEU A 401 -35.55 -0.40 13.85
N PRO A 402 -36.21 0.22 14.86
CA PRO A 402 -35.69 1.19 15.83
C PRO A 402 -36.03 0.80 17.30
N SER A 403 -35.52 -0.30 17.84
CA SER A 403 -35.71 -0.61 19.27
C SER A 403 -34.63 0.07 20.14
N PRO A 404 -34.97 1.08 20.97
CA PRO A 404 -33.99 1.74 21.84
C PRO A 404 -33.48 0.85 22.99
N PHE A 405 -34.24 -0.17 23.39
CA PHE A 405 -33.88 -1.03 24.52
C PHE A 405 -32.89 -2.13 24.14
N ASP A 406 -32.92 -2.63 22.90
CA ASP A 406 -31.99 -3.66 22.42
C ASP A 406 -30.61 -3.11 22.00
N TYR A 407 -30.49 -1.78 21.93
CA TYR A 407 -29.28 -1.03 21.60
C TYR A 407 -28.30 -0.90 22.79
N ILE A 408 -28.81 -1.09 24.01
CA ILE A 408 -28.11 -0.83 25.26
C ILE A 408 -26.95 -1.83 25.44
N GLY A 409 -25.74 -1.30 25.57
CA GLY A 409 -24.51 -2.07 25.82
C GLY A 409 -23.97 -2.88 24.63
N LYS A 410 -24.59 -2.76 23.44
CA LYS A 410 -24.24 -3.57 22.24
C LYS A 410 -23.92 -2.72 21.01
N SER A 411 -24.03 -1.40 21.14
CA SER A 411 -23.74 -0.41 20.12
C SER A 411 -22.51 0.40 20.51
N HIS A 412 -21.75 0.86 19.52
CA HIS A 412 -20.58 1.67 19.77
C HIS A 412 -20.39 2.72 18.68
N TYR A 413 -19.79 3.85 19.07
CA TYR A 413 -19.32 4.88 18.13
C TYR A 413 -17.81 5.02 18.27
N TRP A 414 -17.13 5.17 17.15
CA TRP A 414 -15.69 5.35 17.05
C TRP A 414 -15.36 6.32 15.93
N ILE A 415 -14.09 6.68 15.77
CA ILE A 415 -13.63 7.54 14.68
C ILE A 415 -12.78 6.71 13.73
N CYS A 416 -13.07 6.81 12.43
CA CYS A 416 -12.13 6.44 11.39
C CYS A 416 -11.36 7.70 10.96
N ASP A 417 -10.07 7.73 11.27
CA ASP A 417 -9.23 8.91 11.07
C ASP A 417 -8.00 8.62 10.21
N GLY A 418 -7.94 7.48 9.54
CA GLY A 418 -6.89 7.19 8.58
C GLY A 418 -7.32 6.15 7.55
N ALA A 419 -6.70 6.19 6.38
CA ALA A 419 -6.86 5.18 5.35
C ALA A 419 -5.49 4.80 4.78
N ARG A 420 -5.28 3.51 4.54
CA ARG A 420 -4.10 2.98 3.86
C ARG A 420 -4.56 2.08 2.72
N GLN A 421 -4.12 2.36 1.51
CA GLN A 421 -4.40 1.54 0.34
C GLN A 421 -3.08 1.01 -0.20
N VAL A 422 -2.99 -0.32 -0.25
CA VAL A 422 -1.86 -1.02 -0.87
C VAL A 422 -2.36 -1.68 -2.15
N THR A 423 -1.68 -1.45 -3.27
CA THR A 423 -1.92 -2.16 -4.53
C THR A 423 -0.68 -2.95 -4.91
N THR A 424 -0.82 -4.26 -5.07
CA THR A 424 0.26 -5.18 -5.45
C THR A 424 -0.13 -6.04 -6.65
N GLY A 425 0.85 -6.62 -7.34
CA GLY A 425 0.59 -7.56 -8.45
C GLY A 425 -0.09 -6.93 -9.66
N GLN A 426 -0.10 -5.60 -9.77
CA GLN A 426 -0.58 -4.89 -10.94
C GLN A 426 0.58 -4.72 -11.93
N MET A 427 0.34 -4.97 -13.21
CA MET A 427 1.28 -4.66 -14.29
C MET A 427 0.65 -3.66 -15.25
N GLN A 428 1.41 -2.63 -15.60
CA GLN A 428 1.09 -1.72 -16.69
C GLN A 428 1.90 -2.10 -17.93
N TYR A 429 1.33 -1.98 -19.12
CA TYR A 429 2.04 -2.28 -20.36
C TYR A 429 1.63 -1.37 -21.52
N PHE A 430 2.52 -1.25 -22.50
CA PHE A 430 2.21 -0.70 -23.81
C PHE A 430 3.10 -1.32 -24.88
N THR A 431 2.82 -1.03 -26.15
CA THR A 431 3.60 -1.55 -27.28
C THR A 431 3.92 -0.48 -28.30
N GLU A 432 5.00 -0.70 -29.06
CA GLU A 432 5.29 0.03 -30.30
C GLU A 432 5.53 -1.00 -31.42
N TRP A 433 5.03 -0.71 -32.61
CA TRP A 433 5.12 -1.58 -33.78
C TRP A 433 6.10 -0.99 -34.78
N GLN A 434 6.84 -1.83 -35.51
CA GLN A 434 7.75 -1.44 -36.60
C GLN A 434 7.25 -2.05 -37.92
N PRO A 435 6.32 -1.38 -38.62
CA PRO A 435 5.76 -1.90 -39.86
C PRO A 435 6.85 -2.24 -40.88
N TYR A 436 6.80 -3.47 -41.39
CA TYR A 436 7.71 -4.00 -42.41
C TYR A 436 9.20 -4.00 -42.03
N GLY A 437 9.55 -3.81 -40.75
CA GLY A 437 10.95 -3.79 -40.31
C GLY A 437 11.76 -2.60 -40.83
N ASN A 438 11.10 -1.49 -41.20
CA ASN A 438 11.72 -0.34 -41.86
C ASN A 438 12.54 0.57 -40.93
N GLY A 439 12.47 0.36 -39.61
CA GLY A 439 13.18 1.15 -38.60
C GLY A 439 12.37 2.31 -38.02
N VAL A 440 11.12 2.48 -38.44
CA VAL A 440 10.20 3.50 -37.95
C VAL A 440 9.13 2.84 -37.07
N PHE A 441 8.94 3.40 -35.87
CA PHE A 441 8.01 2.86 -34.88
C PHE A 441 6.69 3.64 -34.85
N THR A 442 5.57 2.91 -34.79
CA THR A 442 4.23 3.44 -34.57
C THR A 442 3.70 2.97 -33.21
N ARG A 443 2.81 3.75 -32.60
CA ARG A 443 2.26 3.42 -31.28
C ARG A 443 1.28 2.26 -31.38
N GLY A 444 1.34 1.37 -30.40
CA GLY A 444 0.27 0.41 -30.15
C GLY A 444 -0.99 1.06 -29.59
N TRP A 445 -1.99 0.22 -29.29
CA TRP A 445 -3.27 0.69 -28.76
C TRP A 445 -3.13 1.31 -27.37
N ASN A 446 -2.32 0.67 -26.53
CA ASN A 446 -1.89 1.23 -25.26
C ASN A 446 -0.63 2.06 -25.47
N THR A 447 -0.47 3.12 -24.68
CA THR A 447 0.69 4.02 -24.74
C THR A 447 1.19 4.30 -23.33
N LYS A 448 2.39 4.89 -23.16
CA LYS A 448 2.86 5.32 -21.84
C LYS A 448 1.87 6.25 -21.11
N ALA A 449 1.18 7.13 -21.84
CA ALA A 449 0.22 8.07 -21.28
C ALA A 449 -1.13 7.42 -20.89
N SER A 450 -1.45 6.29 -21.52
CA SER A 450 -2.65 5.50 -21.24
C SER A 450 -2.30 4.01 -21.37
N PRO A 451 -1.58 3.44 -20.38
CA PRO A 451 -1.11 2.07 -20.46
C PRO A 451 -2.25 1.09 -20.23
N GLY A 452 -2.13 -0.10 -20.81
CA GLY A 452 -2.96 -1.23 -20.45
C GLY A 452 -2.65 -1.64 -19.02
N VAL A 453 -3.66 -2.07 -18.27
CA VAL A 453 -3.54 -2.49 -16.88
C VAL A 453 -3.94 -3.96 -16.76
N LEU A 454 -3.09 -4.76 -16.13
CA LEU A 454 -3.29 -6.17 -15.87
C LEU A 454 -3.23 -6.44 -14.37
N GLY A 455 -4.14 -7.28 -13.89
CA GLY A 455 -4.20 -7.72 -12.50
C GLY A 455 -4.30 -6.56 -11.50
N GLY A 456 -3.70 -6.77 -10.33
CA GLY A 456 -3.76 -5.87 -9.20
C GLY A 456 -4.70 -6.36 -8.09
N ILE A 457 -4.15 -6.50 -6.89
CA ILE A 457 -4.92 -6.70 -5.65
C ILE A 457 -4.82 -5.42 -4.85
N GLY A 458 -5.97 -4.81 -4.54
CA GLY A 458 -6.06 -3.64 -3.68
C GLY A 458 -6.49 -4.04 -2.27
N SER A 459 -5.63 -3.78 -1.28
CA SER A 459 -5.98 -3.89 0.13
C SER A 459 -6.27 -2.52 0.70
N LEU A 460 -7.45 -2.33 1.27
CA LEU A 460 -7.86 -1.08 1.92
C LEU A 460 -8.00 -1.29 3.43
N TYR A 461 -7.27 -0.48 4.19
CA TYR A 461 -7.33 -0.45 5.64
C TYR A 461 -7.80 0.92 6.11
N PHE A 462 -8.55 0.92 7.20
CA PHE A 462 -8.98 2.11 7.91
C PHE A 462 -8.40 2.11 9.32
N HIS A 463 -7.86 3.25 9.75
CA HIS A 463 -7.40 3.43 11.11
C HIS A 463 -8.58 3.80 12.01
N MET A 464 -8.80 3.02 13.06
CA MET A 464 -9.91 3.20 14.00
C MET A 464 -9.39 3.70 15.35
N ASN A 465 -9.98 4.80 15.83
CA ASN A 465 -9.87 5.27 17.19
C ASN A 465 -11.17 4.94 17.94
N TRP A 466 -11.13 3.92 18.80
CA TRP A 466 -12.29 3.38 19.50
C TRP A 466 -12.75 4.22 20.70
N GLY A 467 -11.97 5.22 21.12
CA GLY A 467 -12.27 6.03 22.30
C GLY A 467 -12.18 5.25 23.61
N TRP A 468 -11.21 4.33 23.70
CA TRP A 468 -10.96 3.51 24.89
C TRP A 468 -9.59 3.81 25.52
N ARG A 469 -9.48 3.53 26.82
CA ARG A 469 -8.34 3.92 27.64
C ARG A 469 -7.06 3.29 27.11
N ASN A 470 -5.92 3.95 27.25
CA ASN A 470 -4.61 3.44 26.78
C ASN A 470 -4.55 3.09 25.28
N LYS A 471 -5.40 3.70 24.44
CA LYS A 471 -5.51 3.37 23.00
C LYS A 471 -5.89 1.91 22.74
N GLU A 472 -6.60 1.28 23.68
CA GLU A 472 -6.96 -0.13 23.56
C GLU A 472 -7.64 -0.38 22.21
N PHE A 473 -7.05 -1.31 21.44
CA PHE A 473 -7.51 -1.73 20.11
C PHE A 473 -7.50 -0.67 19.00
N ASN A 474 -6.97 0.53 19.22
CA ASN A 474 -6.76 1.48 18.13
C ASN A 474 -5.77 0.88 17.11
N GLY A 475 -6.04 1.05 15.83
CA GLY A 475 -5.16 0.48 14.81
C GLY A 475 -5.79 0.41 13.42
N TRP A 476 -5.07 -0.24 12.51
CA TRP A 476 -5.46 -0.42 11.12
C TRP A 476 -6.26 -1.71 10.94
N PHE A 477 -7.51 -1.58 10.53
CA PHE A 477 -8.40 -2.70 10.25
C PHE A 477 -8.70 -2.75 8.76
N ALA A 478 -8.90 -3.94 8.19
CA ALA A 478 -9.45 -4.05 6.84
C ALA A 478 -10.77 -3.25 6.77
N PHE A 479 -11.06 -2.61 5.64
CA PHE A 479 -12.17 -1.65 5.51
C PHE A 479 -13.56 -2.19 5.93
N ASN A 480 -13.74 -3.52 5.85
CA ASN A 480 -14.95 -4.25 6.23
C ASN A 480 -14.87 -4.91 7.61
N ASN A 481 -13.70 -4.92 8.26
CA ASN A 481 -13.48 -5.51 9.57
C ASN A 481 -13.64 -4.44 10.66
N VAL A 482 -14.65 -4.61 11.50
CA VAL A 482 -14.94 -3.75 12.66
C VAL A 482 -14.98 -4.56 13.96
N ASN A 483 -14.26 -5.68 13.98
CA ASN A 483 -14.01 -6.44 15.19
C ASN A 483 -12.78 -5.90 15.91
N SER A 484 -13.03 -5.16 16.98
CA SER A 484 -12.00 -4.58 17.83
C SER A 484 -11.28 -5.61 18.73
N GLY A 485 -11.77 -6.84 18.84
CA GLY A 485 -11.39 -7.79 19.89
C GLY A 485 -12.23 -7.67 21.16
N ASN A 486 -12.84 -6.50 21.40
CA ASN A 486 -13.81 -6.24 22.48
C ASN A 486 -15.25 -6.07 21.95
N GLY A 487 -15.50 -6.48 20.70
CA GLY A 487 -16.80 -6.40 20.03
C GLY A 487 -16.68 -6.30 18.51
N ASP A 488 -17.63 -6.90 17.79
CA ASP A 488 -17.72 -6.91 16.32
C ASP A 488 -18.91 -6.08 15.83
N PHE A 489 -18.70 -4.78 15.56
CA PHE A 489 -19.76 -3.80 15.32
C PHE A 489 -20.30 -3.78 13.86
N LYS A 490 -20.46 -4.95 13.24
CA LYS A 490 -20.75 -5.09 11.81
C LYS A 490 -22.18 -4.81 11.40
N TYR A 491 -23.14 -4.73 12.32
CA TYR A 491 -24.55 -4.56 11.99
C TYR A 491 -24.98 -3.09 12.05
N ALA A 492 -25.96 -2.74 11.20
CA ALA A 492 -26.59 -1.42 11.14
C ALA A 492 -25.57 -0.25 11.09
N ARG A 493 -24.47 -0.43 10.35
CA ARG A 493 -23.37 0.56 10.32
C ARG A 493 -23.82 1.89 9.72
N GLN A 494 -23.50 2.97 10.42
CA GLN A 494 -23.77 4.35 10.02
C GLN A 494 -22.53 5.21 10.13
N ASP A 495 -22.33 6.09 9.16
CA ASP A 495 -21.25 7.05 9.11
C ASP A 495 -21.80 8.47 9.24
N PHE A 496 -21.07 9.34 9.94
CA PHE A 496 -21.36 10.77 10.08
C PHE A 496 -20.22 11.57 9.47
N TYR A 497 -20.52 12.21 8.35
CA TYR A 497 -19.59 13.07 7.63
C TYR A 497 -19.74 14.51 8.10
N ILE A 498 -18.69 15.07 8.68
CA ILE A 498 -18.74 16.34 9.42
C ILE A 498 -17.88 17.39 8.75
N THR A 499 -18.44 18.61 8.58
CA THR A 499 -17.72 19.79 8.08
C THR A 499 -18.10 21.02 8.90
N LYS A 500 -17.19 21.98 9.04
CA LYS A 500 -17.45 23.25 9.73
C LYS A 500 -18.56 24.02 8.99
N GLN A 501 -19.45 24.68 9.73
CA GLN A 501 -20.40 25.66 9.17
C GLN A 501 -19.70 26.96 8.79
#